data_AF-A0A2K3L8M2-F1
#
_entry.id   AF-A0A2K3L8M2-F1
#
_cell.length_a   1.000
_cell.length_b   1.000
_cell.length_c   1.000
_cell.angle_alpha   90.00
_cell.angle_beta   90.00
_cell.angle_gamma   90.00
#
_symmetry.space_group_name_H-M   'P 1'
#
loop_
_entity.id
_entity.type
_entity.pdbx_description
1 polymer ?
#
loop_
_entity_poly.entity_id
_entity_poly.type
_entity_poly.pdbx_seq_one_letter_code
_entity_poly.pdbx_strand_id
1 'polypeptide(L)'
;GLAFQLIDDVLDFTGTSASLGKGSLSDIQHGIVTAPILFAMEEFPQLRAIVEEGFENPENVNIALDYLGKSRGIQKTKELAVKHANLAAEAIDSLPESDDEEVRKSRKALVELTQIVITRTK
;
A
#
# COMPACT_ATOMS: atom_id res chain seq x y z
N GLY A 1 10.86 4.44 0.19
CA GLY A 1 9.87 5.25 -0.54
C GLY A 1 8.65 4.43 -0.90
N LEU A 2 8.74 3.65 -1.99
CA LEU A 2 7.59 2.94 -2.57
C LEU A 2 6.78 2.08 -1.58
N ALA A 3 7.45 1.29 -0.73
CA ALA A 3 6.76 0.49 0.29
C ALA A 3 5.88 1.35 1.23
N PHE A 4 6.32 2.56 1.58
CA PHE A 4 5.58 3.46 2.45
C PHE A 4 4.30 3.95 1.78
N GLN A 5 4.40 4.40 0.52
CA GLN A 5 3.24 4.87 -0.25
C GLN A 5 2.22 3.76 -0.44
N LEU A 6 2.65 2.55 -0.81
CA LEU A 6 1.75 1.41 -0.99
C LEU A 6 1.00 1.03 0.30
N ILE A 7 1.65 1.15 1.46
CA ILE A 7 0.98 0.95 2.75
C ILE A 7 0.04 2.11 3.07
N ASP A 8 0.39 3.34 2.69
CA ASP A 8 -0.48 4.51 2.84
C ASP A 8 -1.78 4.34 2.05
N ASP A 9 -1.67 3.96 0.78
CA ASP A 9 -2.80 3.65 -0.10
C ASP A 9 -3.70 2.57 0.53
N VAL A 10 -3.13 1.53 1.15
CA VAL A 10 -3.90 0.49 1.85
C VAL A 10 -4.61 1.05 3.09
N LEU A 11 -3.94 1.87 3.88
CA LEU A 11 -4.49 2.46 5.09
C LEU A 11 -5.61 3.46 4.78
N ASP A 12 -5.61 4.11 3.62
CA ASP A 12 -6.74 4.95 3.19
C ASP A 12 -8.05 4.13 3.07
N PHE A 13 -7.95 2.83 2.72
CA PHE A 13 -9.11 1.93 2.63
C PHE A 13 -9.47 1.22 3.94
N THR A 14 -8.48 0.79 4.74
CA THR A 14 -8.72 -0.05 5.93
C THR A 14 -8.67 0.72 7.25
N GLY A 15 -8.02 1.87 7.24
CA GLY A 15 -7.66 2.63 8.42
C GLY A 15 -6.76 1.82 9.35
N THR A 16 -6.87 2.09 10.66
CA THR A 16 -6.17 1.34 11.71
C THR A 16 -6.70 -0.09 11.91
N SER A 17 -7.83 -0.42 11.29
CA SER A 17 -8.45 -1.74 11.37
C SER A 17 -8.06 -2.59 10.16
N ALA A 18 -8.14 -3.91 10.26
CA ALA A 18 -8.00 -4.77 9.09
C ALA A 18 -9.27 -4.85 8.21
N SER A 19 -10.31 -4.05 8.51
CA SER A 19 -11.60 -4.07 7.83
C SER A 19 -11.68 -2.99 6.75
N LEU A 20 -12.14 -3.39 5.55
CA LEU A 20 -12.37 -2.47 4.44
C LEU A 20 -13.45 -1.43 4.79
N GLY A 21 -13.27 -0.19 4.32
CA GLY A 21 -14.24 0.91 4.47
C GLY A 21 -14.18 1.63 5.82
N LYS A 22 -13.19 1.31 6.67
CA LYS A 22 -12.94 2.00 7.95
C LYS A 22 -11.78 3.00 7.87
N GLY A 23 -11.13 3.11 6.73
CA GLY A 23 -10.16 4.18 6.46
C GLY A 23 -10.84 5.51 6.11
N SER A 24 -10.04 6.52 5.76
CA SER A 24 -10.55 7.83 5.34
C SER A 24 -11.29 7.78 4.02
N LEU A 25 -10.93 6.84 3.14
CA LEU A 25 -11.41 6.76 1.75
C LEU A 25 -11.17 8.07 0.99
N SER A 26 -10.15 8.83 1.41
CA SER A 26 -9.92 10.17 0.91
C SER A 26 -9.46 10.14 -0.53
N ASP A 27 -8.62 9.18 -0.91
CA ASP A 27 -8.10 9.11 -2.27
C ASP A 27 -9.23 8.87 -3.26
N ILE A 28 -10.03 7.82 -3.01
CA ILE A 28 -11.12 7.45 -3.92
C ILE A 28 -12.22 8.51 -3.98
N GLN A 29 -12.52 9.20 -2.87
CA GLN A 29 -13.49 10.30 -2.86
C GLN A 29 -13.03 11.52 -3.66
N HIS A 30 -11.72 11.76 -3.76
CA HIS A 30 -11.15 12.83 -4.59
C HIS A 30 -10.80 12.37 -6.02
N GLY A 31 -11.18 11.16 -6.40
CA GLY A 31 -10.92 10.61 -7.73
C GLY A 31 -9.50 10.12 -7.95
N ILE A 32 -8.72 9.94 -6.88
CA ILE A 32 -7.36 9.42 -6.94
C ILE A 32 -7.42 7.90 -6.93
N VAL A 33 -7.01 7.29 -8.03
CA VAL A 33 -6.98 5.82 -8.19
C VAL A 33 -5.62 5.30 -7.74
N THR A 34 -5.60 4.55 -6.64
CA THR A 34 -4.37 4.01 -6.04
C THR A 34 -4.21 2.50 -6.27
N ALA A 35 -3.07 1.94 -5.85
CA ALA A 35 -2.68 0.55 -6.15
C ALA A 35 -3.75 -0.51 -5.81
N PRO A 36 -4.49 -0.44 -4.68
CA PRO A 36 -5.55 -1.40 -4.39
C PRO A 36 -6.63 -1.49 -5.47
N ILE A 37 -7.08 -0.35 -6.00
CA ILE A 37 -8.10 -0.30 -7.06
C ILE A 37 -7.51 -0.76 -8.40
N LEU A 38 -6.28 -0.37 -8.72
CA LEU A 38 -5.60 -0.84 -9.94
C LEU A 38 -5.49 -2.37 -9.98
N PHE A 39 -5.12 -2.99 -8.86
CA PHE A 39 -5.09 -4.46 -8.77
C PHE A 39 -6.49 -5.09 -8.78
N ALA A 40 -7.50 -4.43 -8.22
CA ALA A 40 -8.88 -4.90 -8.33
C ALA A 40 -9.38 -4.88 -9.79
N MET A 41 -8.99 -3.87 -10.57
CA MET A 41 -9.33 -3.78 -12.01
C MET A 41 -8.71 -4.90 -12.85
N GLU A 42 -7.55 -5.44 -12.46
CA GLU A 42 -6.98 -6.62 -13.13
C GLU A 42 -7.87 -7.86 -12.97
N GLU A 43 -8.53 -8.01 -11.82
CA GLU A 43 -9.41 -9.15 -11.52
C GLU A 43 -10.85 -8.89 -11.99
N PHE A 44 -11.29 -7.63 -11.99
CA PHE A 44 -12.61 -7.18 -12.39
C PHE A 44 -12.52 -6.06 -13.44
N PRO A 45 -12.34 -6.37 -14.73
CA PRO A 45 -12.18 -5.36 -15.79
C PRO A 45 -13.35 -4.37 -15.89
N GLN A 46 -14.56 -4.78 -15.50
CA GLN A 46 -15.74 -3.90 -15.46
C GLN A 46 -15.60 -2.73 -14.47
N LEU A 47 -14.74 -2.85 -13.45
CA LEU A 47 -14.44 -1.75 -12.53
C LEU A 47 -13.82 -0.55 -13.27
N ARG A 48 -13.19 -0.77 -14.43
CA ARG A 48 -12.64 0.29 -15.26
C ARG A 48 -13.68 1.30 -15.71
N ALA A 49 -14.87 0.84 -16.10
CA ALA A 49 -15.94 1.74 -16.51
C ALA A 49 -16.38 2.66 -15.37
N ILE A 50 -16.47 2.12 -14.14
CA ILE A 50 -16.80 2.90 -12.93
C ILE A 50 -15.71 3.93 -12.63
N VAL A 51 -14.45 3.56 -12.77
CA VAL A 51 -13.31 4.48 -12.60
C VAL A 51 -13.31 5.59 -13.65
N GLU A 52 -13.63 5.26 -14.91
CA GLU A 52 -13.71 6.23 -16.01
C GLU A 52 -14.91 7.19 -15.88
N GLU A 53 -16.03 6.73 -15.32
CA GLU A 53 -17.16 7.59 -14.91
C GLU A 53 -16.82 8.52 -13.74
N GLY A 54 -15.77 8.20 -12.99
CA GLY A 54 -15.30 8.96 -11.84
C GLY A 54 -16.11 8.71 -10.56
N PHE A 55 -15.71 9.40 -9.50
CA PHE A 55 -16.18 9.17 -8.13
C PHE A 55 -16.97 10.34 -7.54
N GLU A 56 -17.38 11.30 -8.38
CA GLU A 56 -18.29 12.39 -7.98
C GLU A 56 -19.66 11.86 -7.54
N ASN A 57 -20.09 10.74 -8.12
CA ASN A 57 -21.27 10.00 -7.67
C ASN A 57 -20.87 9.06 -6.53
N PRO A 58 -21.44 9.22 -5.30
CA PRO A 58 -21.15 8.35 -4.17
C PRO A 58 -21.43 6.86 -4.43
N GLU A 59 -22.35 6.55 -5.34
CA GLU A 59 -22.65 5.15 -5.69
C GLU A 59 -21.49 4.47 -6.40
N ASN A 60 -20.72 5.21 -7.20
CA ASN A 60 -19.53 4.67 -7.87
C ASN A 60 -18.44 4.29 -6.84
N VAL A 61 -18.32 5.04 -5.74
CA VAL A 61 -17.44 4.69 -4.62
C VAL A 61 -17.90 3.38 -3.97
N ASN A 62 -19.20 3.24 -3.69
CA ASN A 62 -19.75 2.01 -3.10
C ASN A 62 -19.49 0.78 -3.98
N ILE A 63 -19.75 0.91 -5.29
CA ILE A 63 -19.50 -0.16 -6.27
C ILE A 63 -18.00 -0.52 -6.30
N ALA A 64 -17.12 0.47 -6.33
CA ALA A 64 -15.68 0.22 -6.33
C ALA A 64 -15.20 -0.48 -5.04
N LEU A 65 -15.74 -0.11 -3.88
CA LEU A 65 -15.44 -0.78 -2.60
C LEU A 65 -15.95 -2.21 -2.57
N ASP A 66 -17.14 -2.49 -3.13
CA ASP A 66 -17.66 -3.85 -3.24
C ASP A 66 -16.76 -4.73 -4.13
N TYR A 67 -16.32 -4.22 -5.28
CA TYR A 67 -15.34 -4.92 -6.12
C TYR A 67 -14.00 -5.11 -5.42
N LEU A 68 -13.50 -4.07 -4.76
CA LEU A 68 -12.25 -4.14 -4.01
C LEU A 68 -12.33 -5.23 -2.92
N GLY A 69 -13.44 -5.30 -2.17
CA GLY A 69 -13.68 -6.31 -1.14
C GLY A 69 -13.81 -7.74 -1.67
N LYS A 70 -14.23 -7.91 -2.93
CA LYS A 70 -14.27 -9.21 -3.62
C LYS A 70 -12.94 -9.58 -4.29
N SER A 71 -12.02 -8.62 -4.40
CA SER A 71 -10.73 -8.78 -5.08
C SER A 71 -9.60 -9.08 -4.10
N ARG A 72 -8.42 -9.37 -4.65
CA ARG A 72 -7.15 -9.38 -3.89
C ARG A 72 -6.39 -8.06 -3.97
N GLY A 73 -7.03 -6.94 -4.33
CA GLY A 73 -6.37 -5.64 -4.53
C GLY A 73 -5.55 -5.16 -3.33
N ILE A 74 -6.15 -5.19 -2.12
CA ILE A 74 -5.45 -4.84 -0.88
C ILE A 74 -4.27 -5.79 -0.62
N GLN A 75 -4.48 -7.10 -0.79
CA GLN A 75 -3.47 -8.10 -0.52
C GLN A 75 -2.27 -7.97 -1.46
N LYS A 76 -2.51 -7.86 -2.78
CA LYS A 76 -1.47 -7.63 -3.79
C LYS A 76 -0.69 -6.34 -3.53
N THR A 77 -1.36 -5.28 -3.07
CA THR A 77 -0.69 -4.01 -2.72
C THR A 77 0.27 -4.21 -1.54
N LYS A 78 -0.16 -4.93 -0.49
CA LYS A 78 0.71 -5.28 0.64
C LYS A 78 1.90 -6.15 0.23
N GLU A 79 1.67 -7.15 -0.62
CA GLU A 79 2.74 -8.01 -1.17
C GLU A 79 3.77 -7.19 -1.95
N LEU A 80 3.31 -6.24 -2.77
CA LEU A 80 4.20 -5.33 -3.50
C LEU A 80 4.96 -4.41 -2.55
N ALA A 81 4.33 -3.92 -1.48
CA ALA A 81 5.02 -3.15 -0.44
C ALA A 81 6.13 -3.96 0.22
N VAL A 82 5.84 -5.20 0.62
CA VAL A 82 6.82 -6.14 1.20
C VAL A 82 7.99 -6.36 0.25
N LYS A 83 7.72 -6.57 -1.04
CA LYS A 83 8.78 -6.70 -2.05
C LYS A 83 9.70 -5.48 -2.06
N HIS A 84 9.14 -4.27 -2.04
CA HIS A 84 9.95 -3.04 -2.02
C HIS A 84 10.69 -2.82 -0.69
N ALA A 85 10.13 -3.24 0.44
CA ALA A 85 10.81 -3.20 1.73
C ALA A 85 12.01 -4.17 1.75
N ASN A 86 11.85 -5.38 1.22
CA ASN A 86 12.93 -6.36 1.11
C ASN A 86 14.07 -5.85 0.22
N LEU A 87 13.75 -5.28 -0.95
CA LEU A 87 14.76 -4.66 -1.81
C LEU A 87 15.53 -3.53 -1.11
N ALA A 88 14.87 -2.76 -0.24
CA ALA A 88 15.53 -1.72 0.54
C ALA A 88 16.46 -2.31 1.62
N ALA A 89 16.05 -3.39 2.30
CA ALA A 89 16.89 -4.08 3.27
C ALA A 89 18.12 -4.73 2.61
N GLU A 90 17.93 -5.44 1.49
CA GLU A 90 19.00 -6.05 0.70
C GLU A 90 20.03 -5.02 0.22
N ALA A 91 19.59 -3.80 -0.11
CA ALA A 91 20.48 -2.71 -0.48
C ALA A 91 21.37 -2.24 0.70
N ILE A 92 20.88 -2.29 1.94
CA ILE A 92 21.67 -1.99 3.14
C ILE A 92 22.67 -3.12 3.43
N ASP A 93 22.24 -4.38 3.28
CA ASP A 93 23.10 -5.54 3.48
C ASP A 93 24.22 -5.63 2.43
N SER A 94 24.02 -5.01 1.27
CA SER A 94 25.02 -4.93 0.19
C SER A 94 26.12 -3.86 0.44
N LEU A 95 26.03 -3.08 1.51
CA LEU A 95 27.06 -2.08 1.84
C LEU A 95 28.35 -2.76 2.31
N PRO A 96 29.54 -2.21 1.98
CA PRO A 96 30.83 -2.79 2.39
C PRO A 96 30.91 -3.03 3.90
N GLU A 97 31.54 -4.12 4.34
CA GLU A 97 31.73 -4.40 5.77
C GLU A 97 32.41 -3.24 6.51
N SER A 98 32.03 -3.04 7.77
CA SER A 98 32.54 -1.96 8.61
C SER A 98 32.61 -2.39 10.07
N ASP A 99 33.78 -2.20 10.68
CA ASP A 99 33.99 -2.46 12.11
C ASP A 99 33.51 -1.31 13.01
N ASP A 100 33.20 -0.14 12.42
CA ASP A 100 32.63 0.99 13.14
C ASP A 100 31.26 0.66 13.75
N GLU A 101 31.14 0.89 15.06
CA GLU A 101 29.94 0.56 15.84
C GLU A 101 28.72 1.40 15.43
N GLU A 102 28.88 2.69 15.19
CA GLU A 102 27.79 3.59 14.82
C GLU A 102 27.31 3.32 13.39
N VAL A 103 28.21 2.92 12.49
CA VAL A 103 27.83 2.44 11.14
C VAL A 103 26.96 1.20 11.24
N ARG A 104 27.37 0.18 12.01
CA ARG A 104 26.59 -1.07 12.17
C ARG A 104 25.23 -0.82 12.81
N LYS A 105 25.19 0.04 13.85
CA LYS A 105 23.94 0.46 14.51
C LYS A 105 22.99 1.17 13.53
N SER A 106 23.53 2.08 12.73
CA SER A 106 22.74 2.80 11.71
C SER A 106 22.19 1.86 10.64
N ARG A 107 22.98 0.88 10.18
CA ARG A 107 22.51 -0.14 9.22
C ARG A 107 21.36 -0.96 9.79
N LYS A 108 21.50 -1.43 11.04
CA LYS A 108 20.44 -2.17 11.73
C LYS A 108 19.16 -1.35 11.83
N ALA A 109 19.26 -0.06 12.20
CA ALA A 109 18.11 0.83 12.26
C ALA A 109 17.42 1.03 10.89
N LEU A 110 18.19 1.12 9.80
CA LEU A 110 17.63 1.21 8.45
C LEU A 110 16.89 -0.06 8.03
N VAL A 111 17.42 -1.24 8.35
CA VAL A 111 16.75 -2.53 8.10
C VAL A 111 15.46 -2.63 8.93
N GLU A 112 15.50 -2.28 10.21
CA GLU A 112 14.32 -2.24 11.09
C GLU A 112 13.25 -1.28 10.56
N LEU A 113 13.65 -0.13 10.02
CA LEU A 113 12.71 0.83 9.42
C LEU A 113 11.92 0.21 8.26
N THR A 114 12.52 -0.68 7.47
CA THR A 114 11.79 -1.37 6.39
C THR A 114 10.63 -2.23 6.92
N GLN A 115 10.81 -2.87 8.08
CA GLN A 115 9.77 -3.68 8.75
C GLN A 115 8.71 -2.81 9.43
N ILE A 116 9.11 -1.69 10.02
CA ILE A 116 8.18 -0.72 10.62
C ILE A 116 7.21 -0.20 9.55
N VAL A 117 7.71 0.10 8.35
CA VAL A 117 6.89 0.60 7.24
C VAL A 117 5.78 -0.39 6.87
N ILE A 118 6.06 -1.70 6.88
CA ILE A 118 5.08 -2.74 6.51
C ILE A 118 4.05 -2.99 7.61
N THR A 119 4.46 -2.87 8.87
CA THR A 119 3.62 -3.22 10.03
C THR A 119 2.88 -2.04 10.65
N ARG A 120 3.13 -0.82 10.16
CA ARG A 120 2.47 0.39 10.66
C ARG A 120 0.95 0.33 10.48
N THR A 121 0.25 0.96 11.41
CA THR A 121 -1.20 1.13 11.38
C THR A 121 -1.64 2.59 11.34
N LYS A 122 -0.66 3.51 11.35
CA LYS A 122 -0.80 4.98 11.23
C LYS A 122 0.46 5.54 10.57
#